data_AF-A0A233RGE3-F1
#
_entry.id   AF-A0A233RGE3-F1
#
_cell.length_a   1.000
_cell.length_b   1.000
_cell.length_c   1.000
_cell.angle_alpha   90.00
_cell.angle_beta   90.00
_cell.angle_gamma   90.00
#
_symmetry.space_group_name_H-M   'P 1'
#
loop_
_entity.id
_entity.type
_entity.pdbx_description
1 polymer ?
#
loop_
_entity_poly.entity_id
_entity_poly.type
_entity_poly.pdbx_seq_one_letter_code
_entity_poly.pdbx_strand_id
1 'polypeptide(L)'
;MHKALLLLSCGLFAGCTNVVSDRVQYLHPNQAEGYHSTRVFELAREHLAGNGYHCELDGVHFASCAKITRDSSLHSTRVIIRLEREHDEGNSVLLLASRWDEGLIPSEFISNRFESEDLARLCQHLASRHIATCKETPS
;
A
#
# COMPACT_ATOMS: atom_id res chain seq x y z
N MET A 1 4.06 31.92 -40.59
CA MET A 1 4.36 31.86 -39.14
C MET A 1 3.33 30.99 -38.40
N HIS A 2 3.17 29.71 -38.77
CA HIS A 2 2.11 28.83 -38.22
C HIS A 2 2.64 27.58 -37.49
N LYS A 3 3.97 27.36 -37.43
CA LYS A 3 4.57 26.17 -36.81
C LYS A 3 4.90 26.33 -35.32
N ALA A 4 4.93 27.56 -34.79
CA ALA A 4 5.30 27.82 -33.39
C ALA A 4 4.13 27.63 -32.40
N LEU A 5 2.88 27.63 -32.87
CA LEU A 5 1.70 27.58 -31.99
C LEU A 5 1.32 26.16 -31.54
N LEU A 6 1.77 25.13 -32.27
CA LEU A 6 1.46 23.72 -31.98
C LEU A 6 2.37 23.10 -30.89
N LEU A 7 3.47 23.76 -30.52
CA LEU A 7 4.38 23.26 -29.49
C LEU A 7 4.04 23.77 -28.07
N LEU A 8 3.17 24.77 -27.93
CA LEU A 8 2.75 25.28 -26.61
C LEU A 8 1.53 24.55 -26.01
N SER A 9 0.82 23.71 -26.77
CA SER A 9 -0.39 23.03 -26.30
C SER A 9 -0.16 21.67 -25.62
N CYS A 10 1.06 21.10 -25.68
CA CYS A 10 1.35 19.81 -25.02
C CYS A 10 1.69 19.92 -23.52
N GLY A 11 1.78 21.14 -22.96
CA GLY A 11 2.18 21.35 -21.56
C GLY A 11 1.06 21.26 -20.51
N LEU A 12 -0.21 21.12 -20.90
CA LEU A 12 -1.37 21.33 -20.01
C LEU A 12 -2.04 20.04 -19.50
N PHE A 13 -1.53 18.87 -19.86
CA PHE A 13 -2.05 17.58 -19.40
C PHE A 13 -0.97 16.71 -18.73
N ALA A 14 0.04 17.33 -18.14
CA ALA A 14 0.88 16.63 -17.18
C ALA A 14 0.04 16.41 -15.91
N GLY A 15 -0.67 15.28 -15.85
CA GLY A 15 -1.34 14.85 -14.63
C GLY A 15 -0.31 14.81 -13.49
N CYS A 16 -0.67 15.35 -12.33
CA CYS A 16 0.18 15.27 -11.16
C CYS A 16 0.04 13.86 -10.56
N THR A 17 1.16 13.28 -10.12
CA THR A 17 1.16 12.13 -9.22
C THR A 17 1.53 12.63 -7.83
N ASN A 18 0.62 12.54 -6.89
CA ASN A 18 0.90 12.77 -5.48
C ASN A 18 0.92 11.43 -4.73
N VAL A 19 1.99 11.20 -3.97
CA VAL A 19 2.17 10.00 -3.16
C VAL A 19 2.37 10.40 -1.71
N VAL A 20 1.56 9.82 -0.83
CA VAL A 20 1.70 9.97 0.62
C VAL A 20 1.65 8.60 1.28
N SER A 21 2.61 8.34 2.17
CA SER A 21 2.68 7.08 2.90
C SER A 21 2.09 7.22 4.30
N ASP A 22 1.52 6.13 4.79
CA ASP A 22 1.23 5.93 6.21
C ASP A 22 2.53 5.60 6.97
N ARG A 23 2.45 5.50 8.30
CA ARG A 23 3.53 5.00 9.14
C ARG A 23 3.92 3.56 8.77
N VAL A 24 5.21 3.28 8.87
CA VAL A 24 5.76 1.92 8.71
C VAL A 24 5.29 1.06 9.88
N GLN A 25 4.85 -0.16 9.58
CA GLN A 25 4.48 -1.14 10.59
C GLN A 25 5.14 -2.50 10.29
N TYR A 26 5.28 -3.32 11.32
CA TYR A 26 5.85 -4.65 11.26
C TYR A 26 4.85 -5.63 11.88
N LEU A 27 4.54 -6.71 11.18
CA LEU A 27 3.82 -7.86 11.72
C LEU A 27 4.81 -8.77 12.43
N HIS A 28 4.67 -8.89 13.75
CA HIS A 28 5.39 -9.87 14.56
C HIS A 28 4.54 -11.14 14.69
N PRO A 29 4.94 -12.26 14.04
CA PRO A 29 4.25 -13.53 14.16
C PRO A 29 4.22 -14.00 15.62
N ASN A 30 3.12 -14.61 16.02
CA ASN A 30 3.03 -15.26 17.31
C ASN A 30 3.69 -16.64 17.26
N GLN A 31 4.98 -16.67 17.56
CA GLN A 31 5.80 -17.89 17.54
C GLN A 31 5.32 -18.93 18.56
N ALA A 32 4.68 -18.51 19.66
CA ALA A 32 4.14 -19.44 20.67
C ALA A 32 2.99 -20.30 20.12
N GLU A 33 2.27 -19.78 19.12
CA GLU A 33 1.20 -20.49 18.39
C GLU A 33 1.71 -21.16 17.11
N GLY A 34 3.03 -21.18 16.87
CA GLY A 34 3.66 -21.79 15.69
C GLY A 34 3.55 -20.97 14.40
N TYR A 35 3.21 -19.68 14.48
CA TYR A 35 3.22 -18.80 13.30
C TYR A 35 4.62 -18.27 13.02
N HIS A 36 5.04 -18.40 11.76
CA HIS A 36 6.27 -17.81 11.22
C HIS A 36 5.95 -16.75 10.17
N SER A 37 6.93 -15.91 9.83
CA SER A 37 6.73 -14.76 8.95
C SER A 37 6.22 -15.12 7.56
N THR A 38 6.61 -16.27 7.00
CA THR A 38 6.07 -16.76 5.72
C THR A 38 4.56 -16.94 5.77
N ARG A 39 4.05 -17.61 6.81
CA ARG A 39 2.60 -17.84 6.95
C ARG A 39 1.85 -16.54 7.23
N VAL A 40 2.43 -15.65 8.02
CA VAL A 40 1.85 -14.33 8.30
C VAL A 40 1.79 -13.46 7.05
N PHE A 41 2.83 -13.48 6.22
CA PHE A 41 2.87 -12.79 4.92
C PHE A 41 1.77 -13.28 3.99
N GLU A 42 1.60 -14.60 3.87
CA GLU A 42 0.52 -15.20 3.07
C GLU A 42 -0.86 -14.79 3.57
N LEU A 43 -1.11 -14.91 4.88
CA LEU A 43 -2.39 -14.57 5.49
C LEU A 43 -2.72 -13.09 5.35
N ALA A 44 -1.72 -12.21 5.48
CA ALA A 44 -1.90 -10.78 5.26
C ALA A 44 -2.29 -10.49 3.81
N ARG A 45 -1.61 -11.11 2.84
CA ARG A 45 -1.94 -11.00 1.41
C ARG A 45 -3.34 -11.53 1.10
N GLU A 46 -3.69 -12.70 1.64
CA GLU A 46 -5.02 -13.31 1.50
C GLU A 46 -6.12 -12.40 2.08
N HIS A 47 -5.88 -11.81 3.25
CA HIS A 47 -6.79 -10.86 3.87
C HIS A 47 -7.00 -9.63 2.98
N LEU A 48 -5.92 -9.04 2.45
CA LEU A 48 -6.01 -7.88 1.56
C LEU A 48 -6.77 -8.22 0.27
N ALA A 49 -6.46 -9.37 -0.34
CA ALA A 49 -7.18 -9.86 -1.52
C ALA A 49 -8.68 -10.02 -1.24
N GLY A 50 -9.04 -10.59 -0.10
CA GLY A 50 -10.44 -10.71 0.35
C GLY A 50 -11.14 -9.36 0.60
N ASN A 51 -10.38 -8.28 0.80
CA ASN A 51 -10.90 -6.91 0.94
C ASN A 51 -10.84 -6.08 -0.36
N GLY A 52 -10.66 -6.75 -1.50
CA GLY A 52 -10.71 -6.15 -2.83
C GLY A 52 -9.40 -5.54 -3.31
N TYR A 53 -8.26 -5.88 -2.70
CA TYR A 53 -6.96 -5.56 -3.25
C TYR A 53 -6.56 -6.57 -4.32
N HIS A 54 -5.94 -6.10 -5.40
CA HIS A 54 -5.20 -6.95 -6.32
C HIS A 54 -3.75 -7.03 -5.85
N CYS A 55 -3.30 -8.24 -5.48
CA CYS A 55 -1.96 -8.46 -4.94
C CYS A 55 -1.07 -9.16 -5.96
N GLU A 56 -0.01 -8.47 -6.38
CA GLU A 56 1.04 -8.99 -7.23
C GLU A 56 2.24 -9.41 -6.38
N LEU A 57 2.84 -10.55 -6.72
CA LEU A 57 4.05 -11.04 -6.07
C LEU A 57 5.27 -10.64 -6.90
N ASP A 58 6.31 -10.18 -6.23
CA ASP A 58 7.64 -9.98 -6.81
C ASP A 58 8.63 -10.90 -6.08
N GLY A 59 8.80 -12.10 -6.61
CA GLY A 59 9.47 -13.20 -5.91
C GLY A 59 8.66 -13.75 -4.73
N VAL A 60 9.36 -14.31 -3.73
CA VAL A 60 8.73 -15.00 -2.57
C VAL A 60 8.70 -14.15 -1.29
N HIS A 61 9.34 -12.98 -1.31
CA HIS A 61 9.51 -12.10 -0.14
C HIS A 61 8.74 -10.79 -0.25
N PHE A 62 8.26 -10.43 -1.44
CA PHE A 62 7.64 -9.14 -1.69
C PHE A 62 6.27 -9.30 -2.33
N ALA A 63 5.31 -8.51 -1.86
CA ALA A 63 4.01 -8.35 -2.48
C ALA A 63 3.62 -6.87 -2.55
N SER A 64 2.97 -6.49 -3.64
CA SER A 64 2.33 -5.20 -3.82
C SER A 64 0.83 -5.41 -3.99
N CYS A 65 0.05 -4.97 -3.00
CA CYS A 65 -1.41 -5.06 -3.02
C CYS A 65 -2.00 -3.69 -3.33
N ALA A 66 -2.65 -3.53 -4.49
CA ALA A 66 -3.26 -2.28 -4.92
C ALA A 66 -4.79 -2.36 -4.92
N LYS A 67 -5.45 -1.29 -4.49
CA LYS A 67 -6.91 -1.12 -4.55
C LYS A 67 -7.24 0.28 -5.02
N ILE A 68 -8.05 0.38 -6.06
CA ILE A 68 -8.60 1.66 -6.51
C ILE A 68 -9.72 2.04 -5.53
N THR A 69 -9.57 3.17 -4.85
CA THR A 69 -10.55 3.67 -3.87
C THR A 69 -11.42 4.77 -4.44
N ARG A 70 -10.97 5.42 -5.52
CA ARG A 70 -11.75 6.41 -6.26
C ARG A 70 -11.30 6.41 -7.72
N ASP A 71 -12.24 6.37 -8.65
CA ASP A 71 -11.91 6.44 -10.07
C ASP A 71 -12.91 7.34 -10.81
N SER A 72 -12.40 8.24 -11.63
CA SER A 72 -13.19 9.18 -12.42
C SER A 72 -12.44 9.54 -13.70
N SER A 73 -13.12 10.21 -14.65
CA SER A 73 -12.48 10.64 -15.90
C SER A 73 -11.36 11.68 -15.74
N LEU A 74 -11.21 12.30 -14.55
CA LEU A 74 -10.25 13.39 -14.31
C LEU A 74 -9.16 13.04 -13.29
N HIS A 75 -9.45 12.12 -12.37
CA HIS A 75 -8.52 11.66 -11.35
C HIS A 75 -8.77 10.20 -10.96
N SER A 76 -7.72 9.55 -10.46
CA SER A 76 -7.79 8.24 -9.83
C SER A 76 -7.04 8.27 -8.51
N THR A 77 -7.60 7.64 -7.47
CA THR A 77 -6.92 7.42 -6.20
C THR A 77 -6.84 5.91 -5.97
N ARG A 78 -5.62 5.44 -5.72
CA ARG A 78 -5.37 4.06 -5.31
C ARG A 78 -4.62 4.01 -3.98
N VAL A 79 -4.87 2.97 -3.21
CA VAL A 79 -4.07 2.61 -2.04
C VAL A 79 -3.21 1.41 -2.42
N ILE A 80 -1.91 1.50 -2.14
CA ILE A 80 -0.95 0.41 -2.31
C ILE A 80 -0.43 0.02 -0.93
N ILE A 81 -0.61 -1.25 -0.56
CA ILE A 81 -0.02 -1.85 0.63
C ILE A 81 1.09 -2.80 0.15
N ARG A 82 2.33 -2.46 0.51
CA ARG A 82 3.51 -3.30 0.26
C ARG A 82 3.75 -4.19 1.47
N LEU A 83 4.03 -5.45 1.19
CA LEU A 83 4.47 -6.43 2.18
C LEU A 83 5.87 -6.87 1.81
N GLU A 84 6.77 -6.86 2.78
CA GLU A 84 8.15 -7.30 2.61
C GLU A 84 8.54 -8.19 3.79
N ARG A 85 9.13 -9.34 3.48
CA ARG A 85 9.63 -10.29 4.46
C ARG A 85 11.13 -10.42 4.25
N GLU A 86 11.91 -10.36 5.32
CA GLU A 86 13.36 -10.53 5.22
C GLU A 86 13.71 -11.91 4.62
N HIS A 87 14.88 -11.97 3.98
CA HIS A 87 15.31 -13.13 3.19
C HIS A 87 15.57 -14.36 4.09
N ASP A 88 16.25 -14.15 5.21
CA ASP A 88 16.48 -15.15 6.26
C ASP A 88 15.32 -15.09 7.23
N GLU A 89 14.54 -16.18 7.37
CA GLU A 89 13.37 -16.36 8.25
C GLU A 89 13.04 -15.17 9.16
N GLY A 90 12.66 -14.04 8.54
CA GLY A 90 12.63 -12.78 9.25
C GLY A 90 11.65 -12.91 10.39
N ASN A 91 11.95 -12.34 11.56
CA ASN A 91 11.04 -12.40 12.69
C ASN A 91 9.80 -11.51 12.47
N SER A 92 9.75 -10.74 11.38
CA SER A 92 8.62 -9.88 11.07
C SER A 92 8.36 -9.74 9.57
N VAL A 93 7.17 -9.22 9.24
CA VAL A 93 6.80 -8.78 7.89
C VAL A 93 6.59 -7.28 7.93
N LEU A 94 7.37 -6.53 7.15
CA LEU A 94 7.20 -5.09 6.97
C LEU A 94 5.92 -4.82 6.18
N LEU A 95 5.17 -3.81 6.62
CA LEU A 95 3.98 -3.28 5.99
C LEU A 95 4.16 -1.78 5.73
N LEU A 96 3.91 -1.38 4.50
CA LEU A 96 3.89 0.03 4.10
C LEU A 96 2.66 0.32 3.25
N ALA A 97 1.76 1.16 3.76
CA ALA A 97 0.64 1.67 2.98
C ALA A 97 0.98 3.03 2.37
N SER A 98 0.55 3.26 1.13
CA SER A 98 0.67 4.54 0.44
C SER A 98 -0.59 4.84 -0.36
N ARG A 99 -1.00 6.11 -0.37
CA ARG A 99 -2.06 6.63 -1.24
C ARG A 99 -1.40 7.31 -2.43
N TRP A 100 -1.86 6.94 -3.61
CA TRP A 100 -1.43 7.49 -4.88
C TRP A 100 -2.62 8.20 -5.51
N ASP A 101 -2.52 9.51 -5.63
CA ASP A 101 -3.49 10.36 -6.30
C ASP A 101 -2.91 10.77 -7.65
N GLU A 102 -3.56 10.37 -8.74
CA GLU A 102 -3.11 10.64 -10.11
C GLU A 102 -4.16 11.41 -10.90
N GLY A 103 -3.70 12.36 -11.71
CA GLY A 103 -4.53 13.09 -12.67
C GLY A 103 -4.54 14.60 -12.43
N LEU A 104 -5.62 15.26 -12.85
CA LEU A 104 -5.79 16.70 -12.72
C LEU A 104 -6.45 17.00 -11.37
N ILE A 105 -5.64 17.05 -10.32
CA ILE A 105 -6.10 17.29 -8.95
C ILE A 105 -5.59 18.67 -8.51
N PRO A 106 -6.48 19.62 -8.23
CA PRO A 106 -6.06 20.90 -7.68
C PRO A 106 -5.36 20.68 -6.34
N SER A 107 -4.24 21.36 -6.13
CA SER A 107 -3.36 21.14 -4.98
C SER A 107 -4.04 21.30 -3.62
N GLU A 108 -5.07 22.14 -3.54
CA GLU A 108 -5.85 22.38 -2.33
C GLU A 108 -6.68 21.15 -1.88
N PHE A 109 -6.91 20.18 -2.77
CA PHE A 109 -7.62 18.93 -2.46
C PHE A 109 -6.66 17.76 -2.18
N ILE A 110 -5.35 17.99 -2.24
CA ILE A 110 -4.33 16.96 -1.99
C ILE A 110 -3.92 17.02 -0.51
N SER A 111 -4.38 16.05 0.29
CA SER A 111 -3.90 15.90 1.66
C SER A 111 -2.48 15.34 1.68
N ASN A 112 -1.57 15.98 2.43
CA ASN A 112 -0.24 15.45 2.73
C ASN A 112 -0.23 14.44 3.88
N ARG A 113 -1.40 14.10 4.43
CA ARG A 113 -1.57 13.07 5.47
C ARG A 113 -2.39 11.90 4.93
N PHE A 114 -2.01 10.72 5.37
CA PHE A 114 -2.68 9.48 5.06
C PHE A 114 -2.49 8.49 6.20
N GLU A 115 -3.60 7.90 6.64
CA GLU A 115 -3.64 6.76 7.56
C GLU A 115 -4.52 5.69 6.92
N SER A 116 -4.02 4.47 6.83
CA SER A 116 -4.71 3.38 6.13
C SER A 116 -5.64 2.62 7.07
N GLU A 117 -6.95 2.83 6.92
CA GLU A 117 -7.96 2.06 7.65
C GLU A 117 -7.91 0.56 7.33
N ASP A 118 -7.60 0.19 6.07
CA ASP A 118 -7.44 -1.21 5.67
C ASP A 118 -6.22 -1.85 6.36
N LEU A 119 -5.14 -1.10 6.57
CA LEU A 119 -3.97 -1.56 7.32
C LEU A 119 -4.31 -1.75 8.81
N ALA A 120 -5.03 -0.81 9.41
CA ALA A 120 -5.50 -0.92 10.79
C ALA A 120 -6.43 -2.14 10.99
N ARG A 121 -7.34 -2.38 10.03
CA ARG A 121 -8.23 -3.57 10.03
C ARG A 121 -7.45 -4.87 9.90
N LEU A 122 -6.44 -4.93 9.04
CA LEU A 122 -5.54 -6.09 8.94
C LEU A 122 -4.84 -6.36 10.28
N CYS A 123 -4.28 -5.33 10.91
CA CYS A 123 -3.62 -5.45 12.21
C CYS A 123 -4.56 -5.98 13.29
N GLN A 124 -5.77 -5.42 13.39
CA GLN A 124 -6.78 -5.86 14.34
C GLN A 124 -7.20 -7.31 14.07
N HIS A 125 -7.36 -7.69 12.81
CA HIS A 125 -7.75 -9.03 12.41
C HIS A 125 -6.73 -10.09 12.83
N LEU A 126 -5.45 -9.87 12.54
CA LEU A 126 -4.37 -10.79 12.90
C LEU A 126 -4.20 -10.89 14.42
N ALA A 127 -4.28 -9.76 15.13
CA ALA A 127 -4.18 -9.73 16.59
C ALA A 127 -5.32 -10.46 17.28
N SER A 128 -6.57 -10.25 16.83
CA SER A 128 -7.76 -10.91 17.42
C SER A 128 -7.75 -12.44 17.32
N ARG A 129 -6.95 -12.97 16.38
CA ARG A 129 -6.79 -14.41 16.14
C ARG A 129 -5.48 -14.96 16.69
N HIS A 130 -4.73 -14.15 17.42
CA HIS A 130 -3.43 -14.52 18.00
C HIS A 130 -2.40 -14.95 16.94
N ILE A 131 -2.52 -14.46 15.70
CA ILE A 131 -1.64 -14.83 14.58
C ILE A 131 -0.38 -13.96 14.57
N ALA A 132 -0.56 -12.65 14.67
CA ALA A 132 0.53 -11.68 14.68
C ALA A 132 0.09 -10.37 15.35
N THR A 133 1.06 -9.56 15.76
CA THR A 133 0.83 -8.20 16.29
C THR A 133 1.52 -7.16 15.42
N CYS A 134 0.87 -6.02 15.20
CA CYS A 134 1.49 -4.89 14.51
C CYS A 134 2.26 -4.00 15.48
N LYS A 135 3.49 -3.60 15.13
CA LYS A 135 4.27 -2.59 15.86
C LYS A 135 5.00 -1.66 14.89
N GLU A 136 5.41 -0.49 15.36
CA GLU A 136 6.16 0.50 14.56
C GLU A 136 7.67 0.23 14.52
N THR A 137 8.14 -0.79 15.24
CA THR A 137 9.55 -1.18 15.30
C THR A 137 9.74 -2.60 14.75
N PRO A 138 10.89 -2.90 14.14
CA PRO A 138 11.25 -4.30 13.85
C PRO A 138 11.40 -5.10 15.16
N SER A 139 11.37 -6.43 15.04
CA SER A 139 11.54 -7.41 16.13
C SER A 139 12.99 -7.57 16.58
#